data_AF-A0A660T048-F1
#
_entry.id   AF-A0A660T048-F1
#
_cell.length_a   1.000
_cell.length_b   1.000
_cell.length_c   1.000
_cell.angle_alpha   90.00
_cell.angle_beta   90.00
_cell.angle_gamma   90.00
#
_symmetry.space_group_name_H-M   'P 1'
#
loop_
_entity.id
_entity.type
_entity.pdbx_description
1 polymer ?
#
loop_
_entity_poly.entity_id
_entity_poly.type
_entity_poly.pdbx_seq_one_letter_code
_entity_poly.pdbx_strand_id
1 'polypeptide(L)' 'MPADFQKSLKRYQNNYPGEKPLVDLFRSLLNLPDAFYRTCRPGHFTASALILNPERTHLLLVEHRKLGIW' A
#
# COMPACT_ATOMS: atom_id res chain seq x y z
N MET A 1 -6.83 -13.69 1.87
CA MET A 1 -5.56 -12.93 1.84
C MET A 1 -4.77 -13.00 0.51
N PRO A 2 -5.39 -13.39 -0.63
CA PRO A 2 -5.35 -12.49 -1.81
C PRO A 2 -6.74 -11.96 -2.19
N ALA A 3 -7.80 -12.74 -1.92
CA ALA A 3 -9.18 -12.36 -2.20
C ALA A 3 -9.61 -11.07 -1.48
N ASP A 4 -9.23 -10.91 -0.20
CA ASP A 4 -9.51 -9.68 0.58
C ASP A 4 -8.78 -8.46 0.01
N PHE A 5 -7.59 -8.68 -0.55
CA PHE A 5 -6.80 -7.61 -1.16
C PHE A 5 -7.36 -7.23 -2.53
N GLN A 6 -7.73 -8.20 -3.37
CA GLN A 6 -8.42 -7.95 -4.65
C GLN A 6 -9.74 -7.21 -4.46
N LYS A 7 -10.52 -7.58 -3.43
CA LYS A 7 -11.75 -6.87 -3.06
C LYS A 7 -11.44 -5.42 -2.64
N SER A 8 -10.36 -5.21 -1.89
CA SER A 8 -9.91 -3.88 -1.48
C SER A 8 -9.46 -3.03 -2.67
N LEU A 9 -8.72 -3.59 -3.64
CA LEU A 9 -8.34 -2.92 -4.88
C LEU A 9 -9.55 -2.54 -5.74
N LYS A 10 -10.54 -3.43 -5.85
CA LYS A 10 -11.81 -3.11 -6.54
C LYS A 10 -12.54 -1.95 -5.88
N ARG A 11 -12.65 -1.95 -4.54
CA ARG A 11 -13.26 -0.85 -3.79
C ARG A 11 -12.47 0.46 -3.98
N TYR A 12 -11.15 0.38 -3.94
CA TYR A 12 -10.29 1.54 -4.15
C TYR A 12 -10.49 2.17 -5.53
N GLN A 13 -10.45 1.37 -6.59
CA GLN A 13 -10.68 1.83 -7.97
C GLN A 13 -12.05 2.50 -8.14
N ASN A 14 -13.09 1.98 -7.49
CA ASN A 14 -14.43 2.57 -7.56
C ASN A 14 -14.47 3.95 -6.88
N ASN A 15 -13.73 4.13 -5.79
CA ASN A 15 -13.67 5.40 -5.06
C ASN A 15 -12.73 6.41 -5.74
N TYR A 16 -11.72 5.93 -6.47
CA TYR A 16 -10.70 6.73 -7.15
C TYR A 16 -10.51 6.28 -8.61
N PRO A 17 -11.48 6.56 -9.51
CA PRO A 17 -11.43 6.06 -10.90
C PRO A 17 -10.21 6.51 -11.69
N GLY A 18 -9.67 7.70 -11.40
CA GLY A 18 -8.46 8.24 -12.03
C GLY A 18 -7.19 7.42 -11.74
N GLU A 19 -7.21 6.60 -10.69
CA GLU A 19 -6.08 5.74 -10.29
C GLU A 19 -6.16 4.33 -10.88
N LYS A 20 -7.07 4.07 -11.84
CA LYS A 20 -7.17 2.76 -12.50
C LYS A 20 -5.81 2.22 -13.00
N PRO A 21 -4.92 3.02 -13.64
CA PRO A 21 -3.63 2.51 -14.08
C PRO A 21 -2.77 1.94 -12.93
N LEU A 22 -2.81 2.58 -11.75
CA LEU A 22 -2.13 2.11 -10.55
C LEU A 22 -2.72 0.78 -10.05
N VAL A 23 -4.06 0.68 -10.03
CA VAL A 23 -4.74 -0.55 -9.62
C VAL A 23 -4.44 -1.71 -10.57
N ASP A 24 -4.35 -1.44 -11.87
CA ASP A 24 -3.97 -2.46 -12.86
C ASP A 24 -2.53 -2.94 -12.64
N LEU A 25 -1.58 -2.03 -12.35
CA LEU A 25 -0.21 -2.40 -11.97
C LEU A 25 -0.18 -3.31 -10.74
N PHE A 26 -0.96 -2.99 -9.71
CA PHE A 26 -1.06 -3.81 -8.49
C PHE A 26 -1.63 -5.19 -8.80
N ARG A 27 -2.63 -5.30 -9.70
CA ARG A 27 -3.16 -6.60 -10.13
C ARG A 27 -2.12 -7.42 -10.89
N SER A 28 -1.35 -6.78 -11.78
CA SER A 28 -0.26 -7.45 -12.50
C SER A 28 0.80 -7.99 -11.53
N LEU A 29 1.17 -7.22 -10.51
CA LEU A 29 2.13 -7.67 -9.50
C LEU A 29 1.58 -8.84 -8.68
N LEU A 30 0.29 -8.82 -8.32
CA LEU A 30 -0.34 -9.88 -7.53
C LEU A 30 -0.38 -11.25 -8.24
N ASN A 31 -0.18 -11.29 -9.57
CA ASN A 31 -0.07 -12.54 -10.32
C ASN A 31 1.30 -13.21 -10.15
N LEU A 32 2.30 -12.53 -9.57
CA LEU A 32 3.60 -13.12 -9.28
C LEU A 32 3.52 -13.97 -8.00
N PRO A 33 4.12 -15.17 -8.00
CA PRO A 33 4.01 -16.10 -6.86
C PRO A 33 4.66 -15.56 -5.59
N ASP A 34 5.63 -14.66 -5.71
CA ASP A 34 6.39 -14.10 -4.61
C ASP A 34 6.13 -12.60 -4.36
N ALA A 35 5.01 -12.06 -4.85
CA ALA A 35 4.68 -10.62 -4.82
C ALA A 35 4.68 -9.95 -3.42
N PHE A 36 4.70 -10.72 -2.34
CA PHE A 36 4.76 -10.21 -0.96
C PHE A 36 6.14 -10.37 -0.32
N TYR A 37 7.10 -10.97 -1.01
CA TYR A 37 8.44 -11.22 -0.53
C TYR A 37 9.44 -10.32 -1.23
N ARG A 38 10.47 -9.90 -0.50
CA ARG A 38 11.57 -9.07 -1.03
C ARG A 38 12.35 -9.75 -2.16
N THR A 39 12.17 -11.04 -2.38
CA THR A 39 12.74 -11.78 -3.51
C THR A 39 12.12 -11.37 -4.85
N CYS A 40 10.91 -10.81 -4.83
CA CYS A 40 10.21 -10.38 -6.04
C CYS A 40 10.86 -9.12 -6.60
N ARG A 41 11.75 -9.32 -7.58
CA ARG A 41 12.54 -8.25 -8.20
C ARG A 41 11.72 -7.21 -8.96
N PRO A 42 10.61 -7.56 -9.65
CA PRO A 42 9.74 -6.56 -10.27
C PRO A 42 9.15 -5.57 -9.24
N GLY A 43 8.99 -6.00 -8.00
CA GLY A 43 8.44 -5.23 -6.89
C GLY A 43 7.77 -6.15 -5.88
N HIS A 44 7.56 -5.68 -4.65
CA HIS A 44 6.78 -6.40 -3.65
C HIS A 44 5.85 -5.46 -2.90
N PHE A 45 4.73 -5.99 -2.42
CA PHE A 45 3.78 -5.19 -1.66
C PHE A 45 4.36 -4.76 -0.31
N THR A 46 4.15 -3.50 0.01
CA THR A 46 4.42 -2.91 1.32
C THR A 46 3.12 -2.42 1.93
N ALA A 47 3.12 -2.25 3.25
CA ALA A 47 2.04 -1.62 3.98
C ALA A 47 2.60 -0.52 4.87
N SER A 48 1.83 0.55 5.01
CA SER A 48 2.10 1.66 5.91
C SER A 48 0.88 1.90 6.77
N ALA A 49 1.06 2.51 7.94
CA ALA A 49 -0.03 2.86 8.84
C ALA A 49 -0.12 4.38 8.97
N LEU A 50 -1.34 4.91 8.86
CA LEU A 50 -1.65 6.30 9.19
C LEU A 50 -2.29 6.30 10.59
N ILE A 51 -1.48 6.59 11.61
CA ILE A 51 -1.92 6.54 13.02
C ILE A 51 -2.22 7.96 13.49
N LEU A 52 -3.48 8.23 13.78
CA LEU A 52 -3.95 9.53 14.25
C LEU A 52 -4.29 9.46 15.74
N ASN A 53 -4.15 10.58 16.47
CA ASN A 53 -4.79 10.72 17.77
C ASN A 53 -6.33 10.71 17.62
N PRO A 54 -7.11 10.44 18.70
CA PRO A 54 -8.57 10.36 18.62
C PRO A 54 -9.23 11.61 18.02
N GLU A 55 -8.69 12.80 18.30
CA GLU A 55 -9.18 14.09 17.80
C GLU A 55 -8.77 14.38 16.35
N ARG A 56 -7.90 13.54 15.74
CA ARG A 56 -7.40 13.66 14.36
C ARG A 56 -6.65 14.97 14.08
N THR A 57 -5.95 15.49 15.08
CA THR A 57 -5.13 16.70 14.99
C THR A 57 -3.64 16.41 14.85
N HIS A 58 -3.21 15.18 15.16
CA HIS A 58 -1.80 14.76 15.13
C HIS A 58 -1.67 13.42 14.40
N LEU A 59 -0.58 13.29 13.64
CA LEU A 59 -0.16 12.05 12.98
C LEU A 59 1.12 11.55 13.67
N LEU A 60 1.12 10.29 14.09
CA LEU A 60 2.32 9.62 14.59
C LEU A 60 3.23 9.25 13.40
N LEU A 61 4.44 9.81 13.41
CA LEU A 61 5.52 9.49 12.49
C LEU A 61 6.72 8.93 13.28
N VAL A 62 7.64 8.26 12.59
CA VAL A 62 8.91 7.80 13.16
C VAL A 62 10.03 8.64 12.58
N GLU A 63 10.90 9.17 13.45
CA GLU A 63 12.06 9.94 12.99
C GLU A 63 13.06 8.99 12.33
N HIS A 64 13.34 9.21 11.06
CA HIS A 64 14.27 8.38 10.33
C HIS A 64 15.69 8.65 10.82
N ARG A 65 16.21 7.76 11.68
CA ARG A 65 17.51 7.89 12.38
C ARG A 65 18.68 8.37 11.52
N LYS A 66 18.75 7.96 10.24
CA LYS A 66 19.85 8.35 9.35
C LYS A 66 19.64 9.69 8.65
N LEU A 67 18.39 10.10 8.47
CA LEU A 67 18.03 11.29 7.69
C LEU A 67 17.62 12.46 8.59
N GLY A 68 17.25 12.21 9.86
CA GLY A 68 16.82 13.24 10.80
C GLY A 68 15.52 13.93 10.39
N ILE A 69 14.69 13.25 9.59
CA ILE A 69 13.39 13.73 9.12
C ILE A 69 12.33 12.69 9.44
N TRP A 70 11.08 13.16 9.47
CA TRP A 70 9.88 12.33 9.56
C TRP A 70 9.36 11.97 8.17
#